data_AF-A0A200J6U7-F1
#
_entry.id   AF-A0A200J6U7-F1
#
_cell.length_a   1.000
_cell.length_b   1.000
_cell.length_c   1.000
_cell.angle_alpha   90.00
_cell.angle_beta   90.00
_cell.angle_gamma   90.00
#
_symmetry.space_group_name_H-M   'P 1'
#
loop_
_entity.id
_entity.type
_entity.pdbx_description
1 polymer ?
#
loop_
_entity_poly.entity_id
_entity_poly.type
_entity_poly.pdbx_seq_one_letter_code
_entity_poly.pdbx_strand_id
1 'polypeptide(L)'
;MTLSKDLAKVISELKRINEVYDNTLFTTSSLEEVDENSANLESELNRLPETLNKLEKHTTKDAEELVALFMEVYADLTYILDNVSETKEFLVSSFSNMEDVYKEETGKSF
;
A
#
# COMPACT_ATOMS: atom_id res chain seq x y z
N MET A 1 14.73 -4.86 5.88
CA MET A 1 13.40 -4.34 6.22
C MET A 1 12.79 -3.91 4.90
N THR A 2 11.65 -4.48 4.48
CA THR A 2 10.98 -4.15 3.21
C THR A 2 9.80 -3.23 3.52
N LEU A 3 9.47 -2.31 2.61
CA LEU A 3 8.34 -1.38 2.75
C LEU A 3 7.04 -2.10 3.14
N SER A 4 6.77 -3.27 2.53
CA SER A 4 5.61 -4.12 2.84
C SER A 4 5.52 -4.52 4.32
N LYS A 5 6.65 -4.91 4.92
CA LYS A 5 6.71 -5.38 6.32
C LYS A 5 6.51 -4.26 7.32
N ASP A 6 6.97 -3.05 6.99
CA ASP A 6 6.78 -1.90 7.87
C ASP A 6 5.34 -1.39 7.78
N LEU A 7 4.76 -1.42 6.59
CA LEU A 7 3.35 -1.08 6.39
C LEU A 7 2.42 -2.06 7.13
N ALA A 8 2.66 -3.37 7.01
CA ALA A 8 1.90 -4.39 7.75
C ALA A 8 1.94 -4.18 9.28
N LYS A 9 3.09 -3.76 9.82
CA LYS A 9 3.20 -3.40 11.25
C LYS A 9 2.38 -2.17 11.60
N VAL A 10 2.44 -1.12 10.79
CA VAL A 10 1.63 0.09 11.00
C VAL A 10 0.14 -0.25 11.01
N ILE A 11 -0.32 -1.04 10.04
CA ILE A 11 -1.73 -1.48 9.95
C ILE A 11 -2.12 -2.29 11.19
N SER A 12 -1.26 -3.20 11.65
CA SER A 12 -1.49 -3.96 12.88
C SER A 12 -1.63 -3.06 14.12
N GLU A 13 -0.82 -2.00 14.22
CA GLU A 13 -0.95 -1.04 15.32
C GLU A 13 -2.21 -0.18 15.19
N LEU A 14 -2.61 0.20 13.98
CA LEU A 14 -3.87 0.93 13.74
C LEU A 14 -5.09 0.09 14.12
N LYS A 15 -5.09 -1.21 13.77
CA LYS A 15 -6.12 -2.18 14.21
C LYS A 15 -6.18 -2.24 15.74
N ARG A 16 -5.03 -2.42 16.40
CA ARG A 16 -4.94 -2.46 17.87
C ARG A 16 -5.43 -1.17 18.53
N ILE A 17 -5.07 0.00 17.99
CA ILE A 17 -5.52 1.31 18.50
C ILE A 17 -7.03 1.45 18.32
N ASN A 18 -7.58 1.04 17.18
CA ASN A 18 -9.02 1.07 16.95
C ASN A 18 -9.77 0.20 17.96
N GLU A 19 -9.28 -1.00 18.25
CA GLU A 19 -9.86 -1.90 19.26
C GLU A 19 -9.86 -1.27 20.66
N VAL A 20 -8.78 -0.58 21.03
CA VAL A 20 -8.68 0.14 22.32
C VAL A 20 -9.70 1.29 22.42
N TYR A 21 -10.07 1.88 21.27
CA TYR A 21 -11.06 2.96 21.16
C TYR A 21 -12.42 2.45 20.67
N ASP A 22 -12.81 1.24 21.08
CA ASP A 22 -14.13 0.65 20.82
C ASP A 22 -14.54 0.60 19.33
N ASN A 23 -13.54 0.53 18.44
CA ASN A 23 -13.69 0.53 16.97
C ASN A 23 -14.39 1.78 16.42
N THR A 24 -14.17 2.94 17.04
CA THR A 24 -14.79 4.21 16.64
C THR A 24 -13.93 5.07 15.71
N LEU A 25 -12.62 4.81 15.65
CA LEU A 25 -11.67 5.63 14.88
C LEU A 25 -11.67 5.32 13.39
N PHE A 26 -11.79 4.02 13.07
CA PHE A 26 -11.80 3.48 11.71
C PHE A 26 -12.94 2.48 11.55
N THR A 27 -13.51 2.43 10.35
CA THR A 27 -14.43 1.35 10.01
C THR A 27 -13.65 0.04 9.82
N THR A 28 -14.27 -1.10 10.11
CA THR A 28 -13.66 -2.41 9.85
C THR A 28 -13.29 -2.55 8.37
N SER A 29 -14.13 -2.03 7.48
CA SER A 29 -13.90 -2.08 6.03
C SER A 29 -12.63 -1.35 5.58
N SER A 30 -12.32 -0.19 6.16
CA SER A 30 -11.14 0.58 5.74
C SER A 30 -9.84 -0.05 6.26
N LEU A 31 -9.89 -0.69 7.43
CA LEU A 31 -8.77 -1.48 7.96
C LEU A 31 -8.54 -2.78 7.19
N GLU A 32 -9.57 -3.38 6.61
CA GLU A 32 -9.46 -4.55 5.72
C GLU A 32 -8.90 -4.15 4.35
N GLU A 33 -9.38 -3.04 3.77
CA GLU A 33 -8.93 -2.51 2.49
C GLU A 33 -7.43 -2.18 2.50
N VAL A 34 -6.93 -1.50 3.54
CA VAL A 34 -5.49 -1.19 3.64
C VAL A 34 -4.63 -2.45 3.85
N ASP A 35 -5.19 -3.48 4.49
CA ASP A 35 -4.51 -4.77 4.69
C ASP A 35 -4.37 -5.53 3.37
N GLU A 36 -5.44 -5.56 2.57
CA GLU A 36 -5.44 -6.12 1.22
C GLU A 36 -4.46 -5.37 0.31
N ASN A 37 -4.49 -4.03 0.33
CA ASN A 37 -3.58 -3.20 -0.45
C ASN A 37 -2.11 -3.42 -0.06
N SER A 38 -1.82 -3.59 1.23
CA SER A 38 -0.47 -3.92 1.69
C SER A 38 -0.01 -5.30 1.22
N ALA A 39 -0.91 -6.30 1.19
CA ALA A 39 -0.60 -7.65 0.69
C ALA A 39 -0.39 -7.65 -0.83
N ASN A 40 -1.24 -6.93 -1.57
CA ASN A 40 -1.11 -6.74 -3.01
C ASN A 40 0.22 -6.05 -3.37
N LEU A 41 0.58 -4.99 -2.64
CA LEU A 41 1.87 -4.31 -2.81
C LEU A 41 3.06 -5.27 -2.61
N GLU A 42 3.01 -6.14 -1.60
CA GLU A 42 4.07 -7.13 -1.39
C GLU A 42 4.18 -8.12 -2.56
N SER A 43 3.04 -8.62 -3.06
CA SER A 43 3.01 -9.51 -4.23
C SER A 43 3.64 -8.86 -5.46
N GLU A 44 3.26 -7.61 -5.77
CA GLU A 44 3.75 -6.88 -6.94
C GLU A 44 5.24 -6.52 -6.81
N LEU A 45 5.70 -6.12 -5.62
CA LEU A 45 7.13 -5.90 -5.33
C LEU A 45 7.97 -7.18 -5.50
N ASN A 46 7.39 -8.35 -5.24
CA ASN A 46 8.05 -9.64 -5.44
C ASN A 46 8.03 -10.09 -6.92
N ARG A 47 7.01 -9.70 -7.69
CA ARG A 47 6.91 -10.02 -9.13
C ARG A 47 7.83 -9.17 -10.00
N LEU A 48 7.96 -7.87 -9.70
CA LEU A 48 8.72 -6.93 -10.51
C LEU A 48 10.17 -7.38 -10.83
N PRO A 49 10.96 -7.94 -9.89
CA PRO A 49 12.29 -8.46 -10.19
C PRO A 49 12.29 -9.57 -11.25
N GLU A 50 11.28 -10.44 -11.27
CA GLU A 50 11.16 -11.50 -12.27
C GLU A 50 10.88 -10.91 -13.65
N THR A 51 9.98 -9.94 -13.74
CA THR A 51 9.64 -9.22 -14.97
C THR A 51 10.84 -8.45 -15.52
N LEU A 52 11.59 -7.75 -14.65
CA LEU A 52 12.82 -7.05 -15.03
C LEU A 52 13.90 -8.01 -15.53
N ASN A 53 14.04 -9.18 -14.93
CA ASN A 53 14.99 -10.21 -15.37
C ASN A 53 14.66 -10.74 -16.77
N LYS A 54 13.38 -10.85 -17.14
CA LYS A 54 12.98 -11.20 -18.53
C LYS A 54 13.44 -10.11 -19.51
N LEU A 55 13.23 -8.84 -19.16
CA LEU A 55 13.65 -7.70 -19.98
C LEU A 55 15.18 -7.62 -20.10
N GLU A 56 15.92 -7.85 -19.02
CA GLU A 56 17.39 -7.87 -19.02
C GLU A 56 17.95 -8.98 -19.92
N LYS A 57 17.31 -10.14 -19.93
CA LYS A 57 17.70 -11.30 -20.75
C LYS A 57 17.19 -11.24 -22.19
N HIS A 58 16.44 -10.21 -22.56
CA HIS A 58 15.94 -10.07 -23.92
C HIS A 58 17.09 -9.79 -24.89
N THR A 59 17.30 -10.71 -25.82
CA THR A 59 18.41 -10.64 -26.81
C THR A 59 17.91 -10.59 -28.25
N THR A 60 16.61 -10.64 -28.48
CA THR A 60 16.03 -10.66 -29.83
C THR A 60 15.84 -9.23 -30.35
N LYS A 61 15.58 -9.10 -31.65
CA LYS A 61 15.15 -7.82 -32.26
C LYS A 61 13.63 -7.81 -32.51
N ASP A 62 12.91 -8.75 -31.90
CA ASP A 62 11.48 -8.87 -32.06
C ASP A 62 10.79 -7.75 -31.28
N ALA A 63 10.17 -6.83 -32.02
CA ALA A 63 9.51 -5.68 -31.44
C ALA A 63 8.22 -6.07 -30.70
N GLU A 64 7.51 -7.13 -31.10
CA GLU A 64 6.30 -7.59 -30.43
C GLU A 64 6.65 -8.17 -29.06
N GLU A 65 7.72 -8.98 -29.00
CA GLU A 65 8.26 -9.54 -27.75
C GLU A 65 8.73 -8.42 -26.79
N LEU A 66 9.46 -7.44 -27.32
CA LEU A 66 9.93 -6.30 -26.52
C LEU A 66 8.78 -5.46 -25.96
N VAL A 67 7.74 -5.19 -26.77
CA VAL A 67 6.55 -4.46 -26.34
C VAL A 67 5.79 -5.25 -25.26
N ALA A 68 5.65 -6.56 -25.42
CA ALA A 68 5.00 -7.39 -24.40
C ALA A 68 5.73 -7.31 -23.05
N LEU A 69 7.06 -7.46 -23.04
CA LEU A 69 7.86 -7.34 -21.82
C LEU A 69 7.76 -5.96 -21.17
N PHE A 70 7.75 -4.89 -21.97
CA PHE A 70 7.59 -3.53 -21.46
C PHE A 70 6.19 -3.32 -20.84
N MET A 71 5.15 -3.88 -21.45
CA MET A 71 3.79 -3.85 -20.92
C MET A 71 3.67 -4.61 -19.59
N GLU A 72 4.37 -5.73 -19.42
CA GLU A 72 4.44 -6.43 -18.13
C GLU A 72 5.07 -5.53 -17.05
N VAL A 73 6.22 -4.91 -17.33
CA VAL A 73 6.88 -3.99 -16.37
C VAL A 73 5.98 -2.79 -16.06
N TYR A 74 5.34 -2.22 -17.07
CA TYR A 74 4.42 -1.09 -16.91
C TYR A 74 3.23 -1.45 -16.02
N ALA A 75 2.65 -2.64 -16.20
CA ALA A 75 1.54 -3.13 -15.37
C ALA A 75 1.99 -3.28 -13.90
N ASP A 76 3.10 -3.98 -13.65
CA ASP A 76 3.67 -4.15 -12.30
C ASP A 76 3.87 -2.79 -11.60
N LEU A 77 4.48 -1.83 -12.30
CA LEU A 77 4.71 -0.49 -11.77
C LEU A 77 3.42 0.28 -11.49
N THR A 78 2.42 0.15 -12.36
CA THR A 78 1.12 0.81 -12.19
C THR A 78 0.42 0.29 -10.93
N TYR A 79 0.34 -1.03 -10.76
CA TYR A 79 -0.25 -1.63 -9.57
C TYR A 79 0.48 -1.24 -8.28
N ILE A 80 1.82 -1.17 -8.30
CA ILE A 80 2.60 -0.71 -7.15
C ILE A 80 2.24 0.74 -6.79
N LEU A 81 2.16 1.63 -7.78
CA LEU A 81 1.86 3.04 -7.56
C LEU A 81 0.43 3.25 -7.03
N ASP A 82 -0.55 2.53 -7.58
CA ASP A 82 -1.95 2.61 -7.14
C ASP A 82 -2.09 2.16 -5.68
N ASN A 83 -1.54 0.99 -5.32
CA ASN A 83 -1.57 0.49 -3.93
C ASN A 83 -0.89 1.46 -2.95
N VAL A 84 0.24 2.06 -3.34
CA VAL A 84 0.93 3.07 -2.53
C VAL A 84 0.08 4.33 -2.38
N SER A 85 -0.61 4.77 -3.43
CA SER A 85 -1.49 5.94 -3.39
C SER A 85 -2.68 5.72 -2.47
N GLU A 86 -3.39 4.61 -2.62
CA GLU A 86 -4.55 4.25 -1.80
C GLU A 86 -4.16 4.11 -0.32
N THR A 87 -3.05 3.42 -0.05
CA THR A 87 -2.50 3.32 1.31
C THR A 87 -2.19 4.69 1.91
N LYS A 88 -1.58 5.58 1.12
CA LYS A 88 -1.26 6.95 1.56
C LYS A 88 -2.53 7.72 1.89
N GLU A 89 -3.56 7.63 1.06
CA GLU A 89 -4.85 8.31 1.29
C GLU A 89 -5.54 7.83 2.56
N PHE A 90 -5.51 6.51 2.80
CA PHE A 90 -6.00 5.93 4.06
C PHE A 90 -5.23 6.44 5.27
N LEU A 91 -3.89 6.47 5.22
CA LEU A 91 -3.08 6.95 6.34
C LEU A 91 -3.32 8.44 6.62
N VAL A 92 -3.40 9.27 5.57
CA VAL A 92 -3.67 10.71 5.71
C VAL A 92 -5.06 10.95 6.34
N SER A 93 -6.10 10.27 5.86
CA SER A 93 -7.43 10.39 6.46
C SER A 93 -7.46 9.91 7.91
N SER A 94 -6.70 8.84 8.21
CA SER A 94 -6.57 8.32 9.56
C SER A 94 -5.93 9.32 10.54
N PHE A 95 -4.93 10.07 10.10
CA PHE A 95 -4.32 11.13 10.92
C PHE A 95 -5.32 12.25 11.23
N SER A 96 -6.13 12.68 10.26
CA SER A 96 -7.16 13.69 10.49
C SER A 96 -8.19 13.24 11.54
N ASN A 97 -8.63 11.97 11.50
CA ASN A 97 -9.53 11.44 12.51
C ASN A 97 -8.91 11.45 13.92
N MET A 98 -7.61 11.15 14.03
CA MET A 98 -6.91 11.21 15.31
C MET A 98 -6.72 12.64 15.84
N GLU A 99 -6.53 13.63 14.96
CA GLU A 99 -6.48 15.05 15.35
C GLU A 99 -7.82 15.51 15.93
N ASP A 100 -8.93 15.09 15.33
CA ASP A 100 -10.28 15.38 15.81
C ASP A 100 -10.51 14.78 17.21
N VAL A 101 -10.12 13.52 17.41
CA VAL A 101 -10.20 12.85 18.73
C VAL A 101 -9.34 13.55 19.77
N TYR A 102 -8.10 13.93 19.42
CA TYR A 102 -7.24 14.69 20.33
C TYR A 102 -7.88 16.01 20.75
N LYS A 103 -8.52 16.71 19.79
CA LYS A 103 -9.21 17.97 20.07
C LYS A 103 -10.45 17.77 20.94
N GLU A 104 -11.23 16.71 20.71
CA GLU A 104 -12.39 16.37 21.52
C GLU A 104 -12.00 16.01 22.97
N GLU A 105 -10.99 15.17 23.14
CA GLU A 105 -10.55 14.68 24.45
C GLU A 105 -9.77 15.72 25.26
N THR A 106 -9.04 16.63 24.60
CA THR A 106 -8.13 17.57 25.30
C THR A 106 -8.52 19.04 25.19
N GLY A 107 -9.41 19.39 24.25
CA GLY A 107 -9.74 20.78 23.92
C GLY A 107 -8.63 21.55 23.21
N LYS A 108 -7.55 20.89 22.77
CA LYS A 108 -6.39 21.52 22.12
C LYS A 108 -6.33 21.16 20.63
N SER A 109 -5.77 22.06 19.80
CA SER A 109 -5.31 21.70 18.46
C SER A 109 -3.88 21.17 18.51
N PHE A 110 -3.53 20.31 17.55
CA PHE A 110 -2.14 19.92 17.30
C PHE A 110 -1.29 21.11 16.86
#